data_AF-A0A6B2DJ52-F1
#
_entry.id   AF-A0A6B2DJ52-F1
#
_cell.length_a   1.000
_cell.length_b   1.000
_cell.length_c   1.000
_cell.angle_alpha   90.00
_cell.angle_beta   90.00
_cell.angle_gamma   90.00
#
_symmetry.space_group_name_H-M   'P 1'
#
loop_
_entity.id
_entity.type
_entity.pdbx_description
1 polymer ?
#
loop_
_entity_poly.entity_id
_entity_poly.type
_entity_poly.pdbx_seq_one_letter_code
_entity_poly.pdbx_strand_id
1 'polypeptide(L)' 'LARDLGLASGTVARAYRELETAGWVTTARARGTVVTLPPGRPAPAELLLAAATTYLTQARDLGADLETALNAVRAAHDRS' A
#
# COMPACT_ATOMS: atom_id res chain seq x y z
N LEU A 1 13.50 -0.99 -19.68
CA LEU A 1 13.44 -0.55 -18.27
C LEU A 1 14.69 0.18 -17.79
N ALA A 2 15.86 -0.45 -17.66
CA ALA A 2 17.06 0.22 -17.15
C ALA A 2 17.43 1.49 -17.93
N ARG A 3 17.39 1.41 -19.27
CA ARG A 3 17.57 2.55 -20.17
C ARG A 3 16.50 3.62 -20.01
N ASP A 4 15.25 3.21 -19.82
CA ASP A 4 14.09 4.11 -19.71
C ASP A 4 14.07 4.86 -18.36
N LEU A 5 14.68 4.27 -17.32
CA LEU A 5 14.85 4.86 -16.00
C LEU A 5 16.21 5.56 -15.81
N GLY A 6 17.10 5.52 -16.80
CA GLY A 6 18.47 6.04 -16.69
C GLY A 6 19.32 5.32 -15.63
N LEU A 7 19.00 4.06 -15.31
CA LEU A 7 19.67 3.27 -14.28
C LEU A 7 20.62 2.25 -14.88
N ALA A 8 21.70 1.93 -14.15
CA ALA A 8 22.56 0.81 -14.49
C ALA A 8 21.78 -0.52 -14.41
N SER A 9 22.00 -1.41 -15.39
CA SER A 9 21.30 -2.70 -15.46
C SER A 9 21.49 -3.55 -14.20
N GLY A 10 22.67 -3.47 -13.57
CA GLY A 10 22.96 -4.15 -12.31
C GLY A 10 22.09 -3.69 -11.14
N THR A 11 21.74 -2.40 -11.09
CA THR A 11 20.86 -1.81 -10.06
C THR A 11 19.43 -2.33 -10.20
N VAL A 12 18.91 -2.35 -11.42
CA VAL A 12 17.58 -2.89 -11.73
C VAL A 12 17.53 -4.38 -11.40
N ALA A 13 18.55 -5.14 -11.80
CA ALA A 13 18.62 -6.57 -11.51
C ALA A 13 18.69 -6.85 -10.00
N ARG A 14 19.37 -6.00 -9.23
CA ARG A 14 19.40 -6.09 -7.75
C ARG A 14 18.02 -5.82 -7.15
N ALA A 15 17.36 -4.75 -7.58
CA ALA A 15 16.02 -4.41 -7.09
C ALA A 15 15.00 -5.54 -7.35
N TYR A 16 15.01 -6.16 -8.54
CA TYR A 16 14.13 -7.30 -8.84
C TYR A 16 14.42 -8.52 -7.94
N ARG A 17 15.69 -8.84 -7.69
CA ARG A 17 16.05 -9.94 -6.78
C ARG A 17 15.57 -9.65 -5.36
N GLU A 18 15.70 -8.43 -4.88
CA GLU A 18 15.22 -8.03 -3.55
C GLU A 18 13.70 -8.15 -3.45
N LEU A 19 12.96 -7.69 -4.48
CA LEU A 19 11.51 -7.85 -4.55
C LEU A 19 11.07 -9.31 -4.62
N GLU A 20 11.78 -10.15 -5.38
CA GLU A 20 11.50 -11.58 -5.50
C GLU A 20 11.78 -12.32 -4.18
N THR A 21 12.89 -12.00 -3.52
CA THR A 21 13.24 -12.53 -2.20
C THR A 21 12.19 -12.15 -1.15
N ALA A 22 11.66 -10.93 -1.21
CA ALA A 22 10.62 -10.46 -0.32
C ALA A 22 9.20 -10.90 -0.75
N GLY A 23 9.06 -11.71 -1.81
CA GLY A 23 7.79 -12.27 -2.26
C GLY A 23 6.83 -11.28 -2.91
N TRP A 24 7.32 -10.11 -3.32
CA TRP A 24 6.53 -9.07 -4.01
C TRP A 24 6.40 -9.31 -5.51
N VAL A 25 7.34 -10.05 -6.08
CA VAL A 25 7.27 -10.50 -7.47
C VAL A 25 7.72 -11.95 -7.60
N THR A 26 7.26 -12.61 -8.65
CA THR A 26 7.77 -13.92 -9.06
C THR A 26 8.12 -13.90 -10.54
N THR A 27 9.29 -14.42 -10.89
CA THR A 27 9.74 -14.50 -12.29
C THR A 27 9.52 -15.90 -12.84
N ALA A 28 8.63 -16.04 -13.83
CA ALA A 28 8.41 -17.29 -14.54
C ALA A 28 9.11 -17.26 -15.91
N ARG A 29 9.92 -18.28 -16.22
CA ARG A 29 10.80 -18.34 -17.42
C ARG A 29 10.11 -17.96 -18.74
N ALA A 30 8.82 -18.26 -18.91
CA ALA A 30 8.07 -18.01 -20.16
C ALA A 30 6.99 -16.93 -20.06
N ARG A 31 6.68 -16.42 -18.85
CA ARG A 31 5.57 -15.45 -18.64
C ARG A 31 6.04 -14.08 -18.16
N GLY A 32 7.34 -13.87 -17.99
CA GLY A 32 7.88 -12.65 -17.41
C GLY A 32 7.71 -12.59 -15.89
N THR A 33 7.77 -11.40 -15.33
CA THR A 33 7.65 -11.14 -13.89
C THR A 33 6.22 -10.76 -13.55
N VAL A 34 5.62 -11.44 -12.57
CA VAL A 34 4.26 -11.16 -12.08
C VAL A 34 4.35 -10.58 -10.66
N VAL A 35 3.52 -9.57 -10.37
CA VAL A 35 3.40 -9.00 -9.03
C VAL A 35 2.58 -9.94 -8.14
N THR A 36 3.10 -10.24 -6.96
CA THR A 36 2.48 -11.13 -5.98
C THR A 36 2.10 -10.37 -4.71
N LEU A 37 1.22 -10.96 -3.90
CA LEU A 37 1.02 -10.53 -2.52
C LEU A 37 1.96 -11.36 -1.63
N PRO A 38 2.97 -10.76 -1.00
CA PRO A 38 3.87 -11.51 -0.15
C PRO A 38 3.15 -12.05 1.10
N PRO A 39 3.63 -13.18 1.65
CA PRO A 39 3.19 -13.62 2.97
C PRO A 39 3.55 -12.54 4.01
N GLY A 40 2.61 -12.21 4.90
CA GLY A 40 2.80 -11.18 5.92
C GLY A 40 2.35 -9.77 5.52
N ARG A 41 1.67 -9.59 4.37
CA ARG A 41 0.90 -8.36 4.14
C ARG A 41 -0.16 -8.22 5.26
N PRO A 42 -0.31 -7.04 5.88
CA PRO A 42 -1.36 -6.81 6.87
C PRO A 42 -2.72 -7.17 6.26
N ALA A 43 -3.53 -7.87 7.04
CA ALA A 43 -4.87 -8.23 6.58
C ALA A 43 -5.64 -6.95 6.18
N PRO A 44 -6.56 -7.01 5.19
CA PRO A 44 -7.36 -5.82 4.82
C PRO A 44 -8.03 -5.13 6.02
N ALA A 45 -8.44 -5.92 7.03
CA ALA A 45 -8.98 -5.41 8.28
C ALA A 45 -7.96 -4.59 9.10
N GLU A 46 -6.70 -5.01 9.16
CA GLU A 46 -5.62 -4.28 9.84
C GLU A 46 -5.30 -2.97 9.13
N LEU A 47 -5.27 -2.99 7.79
CA LEU A 47 -5.08 -1.77 6.99
C LEU A 47 -6.24 -0.78 7.19
N LEU A 48 -7.47 -1.29 7.22
CA LEU A 48 -8.66 -0.47 7.47
C LEU A 48 -8.63 0.14 8.88
N LEU A 49 -8.23 -0.65 9.88
CA LEU A 49 -8.08 -0.16 11.25
C LEU A 49 -6.99 0.92 11.33
N ALA A 50 -5.83 0.72 10.70
CA ALA A 50 -4.76 1.72 10.67
C ALA A 50 -5.20 3.05 10.02
N ALA A 51 -5.98 2.97 8.92
CA ALA A 51 -6.58 4.13 8.29
C ALA A 51 -7.58 4.84 9.23
N ALA A 52 -8.46 4.08 9.89
CA ALA A 52 -9.40 4.61 10.86
C ALA A 52 -8.71 5.26 12.07
N THR A 53 -7.62 4.66 12.57
CA THR A 53 -6.80 5.25 13.65
C THR A 53 -6.19 6.58 13.21
N THR A 54 -5.60 6.63 12.01
CA THR A 54 -5.01 7.86 11.46
C THR A 54 -6.06 8.97 11.35
N TYR A 55 -7.22 8.64 10.80
CA TYR A 55 -8.35 9.57 10.70
C TYR A 55 -8.83 10.08 12.06
N LEU A 56 -9.01 9.18 13.04
CA LEU A 56 -9.47 9.57 14.38
C LEU A 56 -8.43 10.41 15.14
N THR A 57 -7.14 10.21 14.91
CA THR A 57 -6.10 11.11 15.46
C THR A 57 -6.28 12.52 14.90
N GLN A 58 -6.40 12.65 13.58
CA GLN A 58 -6.62 13.95 12.93
C GLN A 58 -7.93 14.62 13.37
N ALA A 59 -9.01 13.84 13.51
CA ALA A 59 -10.29 14.36 13.97
C ALA A 59 -10.19 14.91 15.41
N ARG A 60 -9.47 14.22 16.31
CA ARG A 60 -9.23 14.69 17.68
C ARG A 60 -8.41 15.97 17.71
N ASP A 61 -7.39 16.09 16.86
CA ASP A 61 -6.58 17.31 16.75
C ASP A 61 -7.42 18.52 16.28
N LEU A 62 -8.53 18.26 15.58
CA LEU A 62 -9.53 19.26 15.19
C LEU A 62 -10.62 19.49 16.25
N GLY A 63 -10.56 18.82 17.40
CA GLY A 63 -11.55 18.91 18.46
C GLY A 63 -12.85 18.13 18.19
N ALA A 64 -12.89 17.26 17.18
CA ALA A 64 -14.04 16.42 16.92
C ALA A 64 -14.07 15.21 17.87
N ASP A 65 -15.26 14.92 18.39
CA ASP A 65 -15.54 13.67 19.08
C ASP A 65 -15.78 12.52 18.09
N LEU A 66 -16.00 11.32 18.63
CA LEU A 66 -16.23 10.13 17.81
C LEU A 66 -17.47 10.27 16.92
N GLU A 67 -18.55 10.85 17.42
CA GLU A 67 -19.80 10.98 16.67
C GLU A 67 -19.63 11.95 15.48
N THR A 68 -18.99 13.09 15.71
CA THR A 68 -18.65 14.06 14.66
C THR A 68 -17.75 13.44 13.60
N ALA A 69 -16.73 12.68 14.03
CA ALA A 69 -15.83 11.98 13.12
C ALA A 69 -16.57 10.93 12.28
N LEU A 70 -17.51 10.16 12.86
CA LEU A 70 -18.30 9.19 12.11
C LEU A 70 -19.26 9.87 11.12
N ASN A 71 -19.87 10.99 11.50
CA ASN A 71 -20.76 11.75 10.62
C ASN A 71 -20.01 12.34 9.42
N ALA A 72 -18.77 12.80 9.60
CA ALA A 72 -17.95 13.26 8.48
C ALA A 72 -17.60 12.15 7.48
N VAL A 73 -17.33 10.92 7.94
CA VAL A 73 -17.10 9.76 7.05
C VAL A 73 -18.37 9.42 6.26
N ARG A 74 -19.54 9.41 6.91
CA ARG A 74 -20.83 9.19 6.24
C ARG A 74 -21.10 10.25 5.17
N ALA A 75 -20.94 11.53 5.51
CA ALA A 75 -21.13 12.63 4.58
C ALA A 75 -20.12 12.63 3.42
N ALA A 76 -18.92 12.07 3.61
CA ALA A 76 -17.96 11.86 2.51
C ALA A 76 -18.38 10.71 1.60
N HIS A 77 -18.92 9.62 2.18
CA HIS A 77 -19.43 8.47 1.43
C HIS A 77 -20.65 8.83 0.57
N ASP A 78 -21.58 9.64 1.07
CA ASP A 78 -22.77 10.05 0.30
C ASP A 78 -22.43 10.94 -0.90
N ARG A 79 -21.21 11.49 -0.96
CA ARG A 79 -20.72 12.36 -2.05
C ARG A 79 -19.89 11.62 -3.10
N SER A 80 -19.55 10.34 -2.88
CA SER A 80 -18.78 9.50 -3.80
C SER A 80 -19.67 8.67 -4.70
#